data_AF-A0A4Q5VG35-F1
#
_entry.id   AF-A0A4Q5VG35-F1
#
_cell.length_a   1.000
_cell.length_b   1.000
_cell.length_c   1.000
_cell.angle_alpha   90.00
_cell.angle_beta   90.00
_cell.angle_gamma   90.00
#
_symmetry.space_group_name_H-M   'P 1'
#
loop_
_entity.id
_entity.type
_entity.pdbx_description
1 polymer ?
#
loop_
_entity_poly.entity_id
_entity_poly.type
_entity_poly.pdbx_seq_one_letter_code
_entity_poly.pdbx_strand_id
1 'polypeptide(L)'
;MKLKQLFVGIGVCFLCGSASALDFQVSDANFKQCLNALAEKNNWASFDAVTKIECHSKNITVLDGLEKFSQLQSLSLYNNQISKASLKNIPNLRQLNLAKNSLTSFELSGVPALEELYIFNNKLVALELTKLPKLKLLKANENQFLTFTYSDLPELEKIYIFNNKMVDFDINHLPKLHYMDCRQNPMPDKLYDEMNAKKGVTYLHDGNAKDW
;
A
#
# COMPACT_ATOMS: atom_id res chain seq x y z
N MET A 1 -30.87 32.82 -66.70
CA MET A 1 -31.13 31.37 -66.73
C MET A 1 -30.31 30.73 -65.62
N LYS A 2 -30.97 30.32 -64.52
CA LYS A 2 -30.34 29.69 -63.35
C LYS A 2 -30.10 28.21 -63.68
N LEU A 3 -28.89 27.69 -63.49
CA LEU A 3 -28.66 26.25 -63.41
C LEU A 3 -28.19 25.91 -61.98
N LYS A 4 -29.07 25.23 -61.25
CA LYS A 4 -28.75 24.52 -60.02
C LYS A 4 -27.97 23.26 -60.43
N GLN A 5 -26.82 23.01 -59.82
CA GLN A 5 -26.30 21.65 -59.71
C GLN A 5 -26.19 21.28 -58.23
N LEU A 6 -26.87 20.17 -57.95
CA LEU A 6 -27.06 19.52 -56.68
C LEU A 6 -25.89 18.54 -56.50
N PHE A 7 -25.01 18.78 -55.54
CA PHE A 7 -24.09 17.75 -55.05
C PHE A 7 -24.56 17.31 -53.67
N VAL A 8 -25.17 16.13 -53.62
CA VAL A 8 -25.42 15.37 -52.39
C VAL A 8 -24.14 14.60 -52.10
N GLY A 9 -23.28 15.18 -51.26
CA GLY A 9 -22.09 14.52 -50.73
C GLY A 9 -22.42 13.84 -49.41
N ILE A 10 -22.26 12.51 -49.38
CA ILE A 10 -22.39 11.64 -48.22
C ILE A 10 -21.37 12.09 -47.16
N GLY A 11 -21.88 12.58 -46.03
CA GLY A 11 -21.08 12.86 -44.84
C GLY A 11 -21.54 11.97 -43.70
N VAL A 12 -21.09 10.72 -43.68
CA VAL A 12 -21.09 9.90 -42.46
C VAL A 12 -20.09 10.56 -41.52
N CYS A 13 -20.57 11.45 -40.66
CA CYS A 13 -19.79 11.95 -39.53
C CYS A 13 -20.16 11.09 -38.33
N PHE A 14 -19.56 9.89 -38.25
CA PHE A 14 -19.35 9.25 -36.95
C PHE A 14 -18.35 10.14 -36.21
N LEU A 15 -18.86 11.14 -35.50
CA LEU A 15 -18.15 11.71 -34.36
C LEU A 15 -18.12 10.62 -33.29
N CYS A 16 -17.26 9.61 -33.49
CA CYS A 16 -16.69 8.90 -32.37
C CYS A 16 -15.81 9.95 -31.68
N GLY A 17 -16.39 10.67 -30.73
CA GLY A 17 -15.60 11.42 -29.78
C GLY A 17 -14.67 10.40 -29.14
N SER A 18 -13.40 10.41 -29.55
CA SER A 18 -12.37 9.70 -28.82
C SER A 18 -12.42 10.29 -27.42
N ALA A 19 -13.01 9.55 -26.48
CA ALA A 19 -12.78 9.81 -25.07
C ALA A 19 -11.26 9.87 -24.95
N SER A 20 -10.72 11.05 -24.64
CA SER A 20 -9.28 11.20 -24.51
C SER A 20 -8.84 10.25 -23.41
N ALA A 21 -8.16 9.17 -23.78
CA ALA A 21 -7.65 8.21 -22.82
C ALA A 21 -6.80 8.96 -21.80
N LEU A 22 -6.97 8.63 -20.52
CA LEU A 22 -6.16 9.21 -19.45
C LEU A 22 -4.68 9.00 -19.78
N ASP A 23 -3.93 10.10 -19.90
CA ASP A 23 -2.51 10.01 -20.16
C ASP A 23 -1.75 9.83 -18.85
N PHE A 24 -1.52 8.57 -18.48
CA PHE A 24 -0.73 8.21 -17.32
C PHE A 24 0.75 8.54 -17.56
N GLN A 25 1.21 9.59 -16.88
CA GLN A 25 2.60 10.04 -16.83
C GLN A 25 3.41 9.19 -15.85
N VAL A 26 3.49 7.89 -16.12
CA VAL A 26 4.29 6.91 -15.35
C VAL A 26 5.38 6.34 -16.25
N SER A 27 6.58 6.12 -15.71
CA SER A 27 7.73 5.63 -16.49
C SER A 27 7.76 4.11 -16.64
N ASP A 28 7.20 3.36 -15.69
CA ASP A 28 7.15 1.90 -15.76
C ASP A 28 6.11 1.44 -16.80
N ALA A 29 6.57 0.77 -17.85
CA ALA A 29 5.71 0.31 -18.94
C ALA A 29 4.66 -0.72 -18.48
N ASN A 30 5.00 -1.59 -17.52
CA ASN A 30 4.07 -2.57 -16.97
C ASN A 30 3.00 -1.90 -16.11
N PHE A 31 3.40 -0.86 -15.36
CA PHE A 31 2.46 -0.08 -14.58
C PHE A 31 1.51 0.71 -15.50
N LYS A 32 2.06 1.37 -16.54
CA LYS A 32 1.26 2.07 -17.55
C LYS A 32 0.26 1.13 -18.23
N GLN A 33 0.70 -0.05 -18.64
CA GLN A 33 -0.18 -1.05 -19.25
C GLN A 33 -1.31 -1.47 -18.29
N CYS A 34 -1.00 -1.69 -17.01
CA CYS A 34 -2.03 -2.01 -16.04
C CYS A 34 -3.04 -0.87 -15.84
N LEU A 35 -2.56 0.37 -15.74
CA LEU A 35 -3.42 1.54 -15.59
C LEU A 35 -4.35 1.73 -16.79
N ASN A 36 -3.86 1.53 -18.01
CA ASN A 36 -4.68 1.56 -19.22
C ASN A 36 -5.78 0.49 -19.19
N ALA A 37 -5.44 -0.75 -18.83
CA ALA A 37 -6.42 -1.83 -18.73
C ALA A 37 -7.47 -1.56 -17.64
N LEU A 38 -7.07 -0.96 -16.52
CA LEU A 38 -8.00 -0.54 -15.47
C LEU A 38 -8.88 0.64 -15.91
N ALA A 39 -8.33 1.61 -16.65
CA ALA A 39 -9.06 2.74 -17.19
C ALA A 39 -10.16 2.28 -18.16
N GLU A 40 -9.84 1.37 -19.06
CA GLU A 40 -10.81 0.76 -19.98
C GLU A 40 -11.88 -0.03 -19.22
N LYS A 41 -11.47 -0.91 -18.30
CA LYS A 41 -12.39 -1.76 -17.52
C LYS A 41 -13.37 -0.95 -16.68
N ASN A 42 -12.91 0.15 -16.07
CA ASN A 42 -13.69 0.96 -15.15
C ASN A 42 -14.26 2.24 -15.79
N ASN A 43 -14.02 2.44 -17.09
CA ASN A 43 -14.41 3.63 -17.84
C ASN A 43 -14.01 4.94 -17.14
N TRP A 44 -12.74 5.04 -16.72
CA TRP A 44 -12.24 6.23 -16.02
C TRP A 44 -12.22 7.44 -16.95
N ALA A 45 -13.02 8.46 -16.61
CA ALA A 45 -13.12 9.70 -17.38
C ALA A 45 -12.17 10.82 -16.89
N SER A 46 -11.63 10.71 -15.66
CA SER A 46 -10.71 11.67 -15.05
C SER A 46 -9.86 10.97 -13.99
N PHE A 47 -8.76 11.60 -13.56
CA PHE A 47 -7.96 11.12 -12.43
C PHE A 47 -8.76 11.08 -11.11
N ASP A 48 -9.75 11.95 -10.94
CA ASP A 48 -10.61 11.98 -9.74
C ASP A 48 -11.59 10.81 -9.67
N ALA A 49 -11.88 10.15 -10.80
CA ALA A 49 -12.68 8.93 -10.83
C ALA A 49 -11.90 7.71 -10.28
N VAL A 50 -10.59 7.81 -10.11
CA VAL A 50 -9.72 6.70 -9.71
C VAL A 50 -9.67 6.58 -8.19
N THR A 51 -10.50 5.68 -7.65
CA THR A 51 -10.53 5.38 -6.20
C THR A 51 -9.79 4.10 -5.83
N LYS A 52 -9.51 3.23 -6.80
CA LYS A 52 -8.89 1.92 -6.58
C LYS A 52 -7.97 1.52 -7.73
N ILE A 53 -6.75 1.09 -7.41
CA ILE A 53 -5.77 0.54 -8.36
C ILE A 53 -5.29 -0.83 -7.87
N GLU A 54 -5.42 -1.86 -8.72
CA GLU A 54 -4.95 -3.22 -8.46
C GLU A 54 -4.11 -3.74 -9.64
N CYS A 55 -2.79 -3.82 -9.45
CA CYS A 55 -1.84 -4.28 -10.47
C CYS A 55 -0.92 -5.36 -9.90
N HIS A 56 -1.46 -6.57 -9.72
CA HIS A 56 -0.72 -7.69 -9.14
C HIS A 56 0.09 -8.47 -10.17
N SER A 57 1.28 -8.95 -9.81
CA SER A 57 2.05 -9.88 -10.65
C SER A 57 2.32 -9.34 -12.06
N LYS A 58 2.69 -8.06 -12.15
CA LYS A 58 2.94 -7.35 -13.42
C LYS A 58 4.40 -7.01 -13.65
N ASN A 59 5.31 -7.44 -12.78
CA ASN A 59 6.73 -7.09 -12.85
C ASN A 59 6.94 -5.56 -12.84
N ILE A 60 6.12 -4.84 -12.07
CA ILE A 60 6.29 -3.39 -11.85
C ILE A 60 7.53 -3.17 -10.99
N THR A 61 8.33 -2.17 -11.34
CA THR A 61 9.61 -1.86 -10.68
C THR A 61 9.64 -0.42 -10.15
N VAL A 62 8.96 0.52 -10.83
CA VAL A 62 8.94 1.95 -10.49
C VAL A 62 7.51 2.42 -10.23
N LEU A 63 7.35 3.24 -9.17
CA LEU A 63 6.07 3.81 -8.73
C LEU A 63 6.08 5.34 -8.79
N ASP A 64 6.18 5.90 -9.98
CA ASP A 64 6.01 7.34 -10.21
C ASP A 64 4.58 7.69 -10.66
N GLY A 65 4.25 8.98 -10.66
CA GLY A 65 2.96 9.50 -11.14
C GLY A 65 1.77 9.22 -10.23
N LEU A 66 1.97 8.54 -9.08
CA LEU A 66 0.89 8.23 -8.14
C LEU A 66 0.26 9.48 -7.50
N GLU A 67 0.99 10.60 -7.44
CA GLU A 67 0.51 11.89 -6.91
C GLU A 67 -0.65 12.50 -7.70
N LYS A 68 -0.96 11.95 -8.89
CA LYS A 68 -2.11 12.37 -9.70
C LYS A 68 -3.44 11.79 -9.20
N PHE A 69 -3.40 10.68 -8.46
CA PHE A 69 -4.61 9.98 -7.99
C PHE A 69 -5.06 10.50 -6.62
N SER A 70 -5.47 11.77 -6.56
CA SER A 70 -5.84 12.44 -5.31
C SER A 70 -7.00 11.78 -4.55
N GLN A 71 -7.88 11.08 -5.26
CA GLN A 71 -9.05 10.37 -4.74
C GLN A 71 -8.77 8.87 -4.48
N LEU A 72 -7.53 8.41 -4.63
CA LEU A 72 -7.18 7.00 -4.43
C LEU A 72 -7.38 6.58 -2.97
N GLN A 73 -8.20 5.56 -2.76
CA GLN A 73 -8.52 5.00 -1.44
C GLN A 73 -7.88 3.62 -1.24
N SER A 74 -7.64 2.87 -2.30
CA SER A 74 -7.04 1.54 -2.25
C SER A 74 -5.98 1.37 -3.35
N LEU A 75 -4.75 1.05 -2.93
CA LEU A 75 -3.64 0.71 -3.84
C LEU A 75 -3.10 -0.68 -3.51
N SER A 76 -3.14 -1.57 -4.49
CA SER A 76 -2.55 -2.89 -4.36
C SER A 76 -1.63 -3.25 -5.52
N LEU A 77 -0.35 -3.42 -5.20
CA LEU A 77 0.75 -3.76 -6.10
C LEU A 77 1.43 -5.05 -5.63
N TYR A 78 0.62 -5.97 -5.11
CA TYR A 78 1.07 -7.27 -4.59
C TYR A 78 1.84 -8.07 -5.64
N ASN A 79 2.92 -8.72 -5.21
CA ASN A 79 3.73 -9.61 -6.04
C ASN A 79 4.32 -8.89 -7.27
N ASN A 80 5.11 -7.83 -7.04
CA ASN A 80 5.85 -7.13 -8.10
C ASN A 80 7.35 -7.11 -7.75
N GLN A 81 8.13 -6.23 -8.39
CA GLN A 81 9.58 -6.13 -8.22
C GLN A 81 9.98 -4.73 -7.72
N ILE A 82 9.10 -4.07 -6.99
CA ILE A 82 9.30 -2.70 -6.50
C ILE A 82 10.37 -2.74 -5.40
N SER A 83 11.43 -1.95 -5.57
CA SER A 83 12.55 -1.88 -4.60
C SER A 83 12.49 -0.65 -3.69
N LYS A 84 11.83 0.41 -4.14
CA LYS A 84 11.61 1.64 -3.38
C LYS A 84 10.19 2.15 -3.62
N ALA A 85 9.55 2.61 -2.56
CA ALA A 85 8.25 3.26 -2.66
C ALA A 85 8.28 4.57 -1.86
N SER A 86 7.80 5.65 -2.48
CA SER A 86 7.57 6.92 -1.82
C SER A 86 6.18 7.38 -2.21
N LEU A 87 5.27 7.40 -1.24
CA LEU A 87 3.88 7.80 -1.47
C LEU A 87 3.70 9.23 -0.96
N LYS A 88 3.62 10.16 -1.91
CA LYS A 88 3.42 11.58 -1.64
C LYS A 88 2.08 12.03 -2.20
N ASN A 89 1.36 12.86 -1.45
CA ASN A 89 0.09 13.47 -1.86
C ASN A 89 -1.01 12.47 -2.23
N ILE A 90 -1.18 11.39 -1.43
CA ILE A 90 -2.30 10.45 -1.56
C ILE A 90 -3.13 10.48 -0.27
N PRO A 91 -3.70 11.63 0.11
CA PRO A 91 -4.23 11.87 1.44
C PRO A 91 -5.43 11.00 1.80
N ASN A 92 -6.13 10.46 0.80
CA ASN A 92 -7.33 9.65 0.96
C ASN A 92 -7.04 8.13 0.96
N LEU A 93 -5.77 7.71 0.87
CA LEU A 93 -5.43 6.30 0.82
C LEU A 93 -5.70 5.63 2.17
N ARG A 94 -6.58 4.62 2.17
CA ARG A 94 -6.99 3.86 3.35
C ARG A 94 -6.39 2.46 3.38
N GLN A 95 -6.18 1.85 2.23
CA GLN A 95 -5.62 0.50 2.11
C GLN A 95 -4.43 0.49 1.16
N LEU A 96 -3.31 -0.03 1.64
CA LEU A 96 -2.08 -0.15 0.86
C LEU A 96 -1.49 -1.54 0.97
N ASN A 97 -1.31 -2.20 -0.16
CA ASN A 97 -0.68 -3.50 -0.25
C ASN A 97 0.49 -3.49 -1.23
N LEU A 98 1.70 -3.52 -0.68
CA LEU A 98 2.98 -3.68 -1.38
C LEU A 98 3.67 -5.01 -1.00
N ALA A 99 2.92 -5.98 -0.51
CA ALA A 99 3.48 -7.26 -0.08
C ALA A 99 4.03 -8.07 -1.26
N LYS A 100 5.01 -8.94 -0.98
CA LYS A 100 5.78 -9.70 -1.99
C LYS A 100 6.40 -8.77 -3.03
N ASN A 101 7.25 -7.88 -2.58
CA ASN A 101 8.08 -7.04 -3.44
C ASN A 101 9.54 -7.20 -3.02
N SER A 102 10.40 -6.26 -3.38
CA SER A 102 11.81 -6.22 -2.94
C SER A 102 12.13 -4.90 -2.25
N LEU A 103 11.18 -4.34 -1.51
CA LEU A 103 11.33 -3.04 -0.87
C LEU A 103 12.50 -3.06 0.12
N THR A 104 13.45 -2.15 -0.09
CA THR A 104 14.55 -1.86 0.85
C THR A 104 14.39 -0.49 1.50
N SER A 105 13.54 0.37 0.94
CA SER A 105 13.18 1.67 1.50
C SER A 105 11.72 1.98 1.22
N PHE A 106 11.05 2.60 2.18
CA PHE A 106 9.64 2.93 2.08
C PHE A 106 9.29 4.19 2.87
N GLU A 107 8.70 5.18 2.20
CA GLU A 107 8.28 6.45 2.79
C GLU A 107 6.74 6.58 2.78
N LEU A 108 6.18 6.81 3.97
CA LEU A 108 4.73 6.84 4.25
C LEU A 108 4.20 8.25 4.60
N SER A 109 5.01 9.30 4.38
CA SER A 109 4.70 10.67 4.81
C SER A 109 3.45 11.28 4.16
N GLY A 110 3.05 10.81 2.98
CA GLY A 110 1.92 11.34 2.20
C GLY A 110 0.60 10.57 2.29
N VAL A 111 0.45 9.65 3.25
CA VAL A 111 -0.76 8.79 3.40
C VAL A 111 -1.38 8.83 4.81
N PRO A 112 -1.75 10.02 5.34
CA PRO A 112 -2.22 10.17 6.72
C PRO A 112 -3.53 9.45 7.07
N ALA A 113 -4.34 9.10 6.06
CA ALA A 113 -5.61 8.37 6.25
C ALA A 113 -5.46 6.85 6.21
N LEU A 114 -4.23 6.32 6.15
CA LEU A 114 -4.01 4.89 5.99
C LEU A 114 -4.51 4.09 7.20
N GLU A 115 -5.36 3.10 6.93
CA GLU A 115 -5.97 2.21 7.93
C GLU A 115 -5.38 0.81 7.88
N GLU A 116 -5.00 0.32 6.70
CA GLU A 116 -4.43 -1.01 6.52
C GLU A 116 -3.17 -0.98 5.68
N LEU A 117 -2.09 -1.54 6.24
CA LEU A 117 -0.79 -1.61 5.59
C LEU A 117 -0.29 -3.05 5.48
N TYR A 118 -0.08 -3.51 4.25
CA TYR A 118 0.47 -4.82 3.93
C TYR A 118 1.81 -4.65 3.21
N ILE A 119 2.90 -4.98 3.90
CA ILE A 119 4.28 -4.90 3.39
C ILE A 119 5.07 -6.19 3.65
N PHE A 120 4.36 -7.28 3.97
CA PHE A 120 5.00 -8.56 4.25
C PHE A 120 5.79 -9.11 3.07
N ASN A 121 6.81 -9.91 3.34
CA ASN A 121 7.68 -10.51 2.33
C ASN A 121 8.36 -9.43 1.46
N ASN A 122 9.21 -8.64 2.13
CA ASN A 122 10.03 -7.58 1.55
C ASN A 122 11.43 -7.64 2.22
N LYS A 123 12.25 -6.59 2.05
CA LYS A 123 13.63 -6.52 2.58
C LYS A 123 13.83 -5.26 3.43
N LEU A 124 12.78 -4.79 4.10
CA LEU A 124 12.82 -3.57 4.90
C LEU A 124 13.50 -3.84 6.26
N VAL A 125 14.32 -2.89 6.70
CA VAL A 125 15.07 -2.96 7.97
C VAL A 125 14.55 -2.00 9.04
N ALA A 126 13.84 -0.95 8.62
CA ALA A 126 13.25 0.07 9.47
C ALA A 126 11.93 0.54 8.88
N LEU A 127 11.03 0.98 9.76
CA LEU A 127 9.72 1.52 9.39
C LEU A 127 9.36 2.67 10.32
N GLU A 128 9.03 3.81 9.75
CA GLU A 128 8.51 4.96 10.47
C GLU A 128 6.99 5.03 10.33
N LEU A 129 6.29 5.00 11.46
CA LEU A 129 4.82 5.00 11.54
C LEU A 129 4.28 6.26 12.21
N THR A 130 5.13 7.25 12.52
CA THR A 130 4.80 8.49 13.25
C THR A 130 3.71 9.34 12.59
N LYS A 131 3.42 9.12 11.30
CA LYS A 131 2.44 9.87 10.50
C LYS A 131 1.17 9.09 10.17
N LEU A 132 0.92 7.96 10.85
CA LEU A 132 -0.20 7.06 10.55
C LEU A 132 -1.18 6.92 11.73
N PRO A 133 -1.84 8.02 12.17
CA PRO A 133 -2.71 8.01 13.35
C PRO A 133 -3.99 7.17 13.18
N LYS A 134 -4.30 6.74 11.96
CA LYS A 134 -5.49 5.96 11.60
C LYS A 134 -5.19 4.48 11.35
N LEU A 135 -3.93 4.05 11.45
CA LEU A 135 -3.53 2.68 11.15
C LEU A 135 -4.18 1.71 12.14
N LYS A 136 -4.96 0.75 11.62
CA LYS A 136 -5.66 -0.30 12.37
C LYS A 136 -5.01 -1.67 12.22
N LEU A 137 -4.47 -1.95 11.04
CA LEU A 137 -3.87 -3.24 10.72
C LEU A 137 -2.50 -3.05 10.06
N LEU A 138 -1.50 -3.70 10.64
CA LEU A 138 -0.15 -3.79 10.07
C LEU A 138 0.23 -5.25 9.81
N LYS A 139 0.51 -5.60 8.56
CA LYS A 139 1.16 -6.86 8.18
C LYS A 139 2.55 -6.58 7.61
N ALA A 140 3.55 -6.79 8.45
CA ALA A 140 4.96 -6.51 8.21
C ALA A 140 5.87 -7.74 8.44
N ASN A 141 5.28 -8.92 8.53
CA ASN A 141 5.99 -10.20 8.66
C ASN A 141 6.93 -10.48 7.47
N GLU A 142 7.91 -11.37 7.65
CA GLU A 142 8.87 -11.74 6.59
C GLU A 142 9.61 -10.53 6.02
N ASN A 143 10.23 -9.74 6.90
CA ASN A 143 11.11 -8.63 6.57
C ASN A 143 12.42 -8.76 7.35
N GLN A 144 13.17 -7.68 7.52
CA GLN A 144 14.41 -7.63 8.29
C GLN A 144 14.36 -6.55 9.37
N PHE A 145 13.16 -6.23 9.88
CA PHE A 145 12.97 -5.15 10.84
C PHE A 145 13.69 -5.42 12.16
N LEU A 146 14.37 -4.40 12.68
CA LEU A 146 15.01 -4.41 14.00
C LEU A 146 14.14 -3.76 15.09
N THR A 147 13.44 -2.70 14.70
CA THR A 147 12.48 -1.94 15.54
C THR A 147 11.58 -1.11 14.62
N PHE A 148 10.55 -0.51 15.18
CA PHE A 148 9.73 0.51 14.51
C PHE A 148 9.83 1.83 15.26
N THR A 149 9.72 2.92 14.52
CA THR A 149 9.62 4.26 15.10
C THR A 149 8.18 4.74 15.06
N TYR A 150 7.58 4.96 16.24
CA TYR A 150 6.24 5.54 16.41
C TYR A 150 6.16 6.30 17.74
N SER A 151 5.13 7.15 17.90
CA SER A 151 4.81 7.79 19.18
C SER A 151 3.61 7.10 19.80
N ASP A 152 2.41 7.29 19.22
CA ASP A 152 1.21 6.55 19.55
C ASP A 152 0.60 6.00 18.27
N LEU A 153 0.04 4.79 18.33
CA LEU A 153 -0.84 4.26 17.29
C LEU A 153 -2.21 3.98 17.91
N PRO A 154 -3.03 5.04 18.11
CA PRO A 154 -4.24 4.96 18.94
C PRO A 154 -5.33 4.07 18.33
N GLU A 155 -5.26 3.83 17.02
CA GLU A 155 -6.21 3.00 16.27
C GLU A 155 -5.68 1.59 15.96
N LEU A 156 -4.42 1.27 16.30
CA LEU A 156 -3.84 -0.02 15.90
C LEU A 156 -4.46 -1.16 16.70
N GLU A 157 -5.13 -2.06 16.00
CA GLU A 157 -5.87 -3.19 16.56
C GLU A 157 -5.12 -4.52 16.41
N LYS A 158 -4.48 -4.70 15.24
CA LYS A 158 -3.82 -5.96 14.87
C LYS A 158 -2.45 -5.71 14.23
N ILE A 159 -1.47 -6.49 14.67
CA ILE A 159 -0.11 -6.44 14.11
C ILE A 159 0.45 -7.84 13.85
N TYR A 160 1.03 -8.02 12.68
CA TYR A 160 1.73 -9.23 12.27
C TYR A 160 3.16 -8.84 11.87
N ILE A 161 4.12 -9.20 12.71
CA ILE A 161 5.54 -8.87 12.53
C ILE A 161 6.43 -10.11 12.66
N PHE A 162 5.84 -11.30 12.57
CA PHE A 162 6.59 -12.54 12.69
C PHE A 162 7.67 -12.67 11.60
N ASN A 163 8.71 -13.45 11.88
CA ASN A 163 9.85 -13.67 10.98
C ASN A 163 10.51 -12.35 10.55
N ASN A 164 11.05 -11.65 11.55
CA ASN A 164 11.83 -10.43 11.41
C ASN A 164 13.10 -10.54 12.28
N LYS A 165 13.78 -9.44 12.54
CA LYS A 165 14.98 -9.37 13.40
C LYS A 165 14.74 -8.46 14.61
N MET A 166 13.49 -8.34 15.06
CA MET A 166 13.15 -7.36 16.08
C MET A 166 13.71 -7.78 17.43
N VAL A 167 14.45 -6.87 18.06
CA VAL A 167 15.06 -7.09 19.38
C VAL A 167 14.33 -6.30 20.48
N ASP A 168 13.47 -5.37 20.09
CA ASP A 168 12.68 -4.53 20.97
C ASP A 168 11.39 -4.08 20.28
N PHE A 169 10.34 -3.84 21.08
CA PHE A 169 9.05 -3.34 20.61
C PHE A 169 8.23 -2.74 21.77
N ASP A 170 7.88 -1.45 21.66
CA ASP A 170 7.14 -0.76 22.72
C ASP A 170 5.62 -1.04 22.68
N ILE A 171 5.17 -1.99 23.48
CA ILE A 171 3.76 -2.38 23.54
C ILE A 171 2.86 -1.39 24.31
N ASN A 172 3.40 -0.33 24.93
CA ASN A 172 2.64 0.52 25.85
C ASN A 172 1.87 1.65 25.14
N HIS A 173 2.26 2.01 23.93
CA HIS A 173 1.67 3.09 23.15
C HIS A 173 0.62 2.62 22.12
N LEU A 174 -0.05 1.49 22.43
CA LEU A 174 -0.98 0.78 21.55
C LEU A 174 -2.31 0.47 22.28
N PRO A 175 -3.15 1.48 22.57
CA PRO A 175 -4.29 1.33 23.48
C PRO A 175 -5.44 0.45 22.95
N LYS A 176 -5.56 0.28 21.62
CA LYS A 176 -6.61 -0.55 20.98
C LYS A 176 -6.11 -1.91 20.51
N LEU A 177 -4.84 -2.22 20.72
CA LEU A 177 -4.26 -3.48 20.28
C LEU A 177 -4.96 -4.63 21.00
N HIS A 178 -5.46 -5.60 20.24
CA HIS A 178 -6.02 -6.83 20.81
C HIS A 178 -5.39 -8.10 20.21
N TYR A 179 -4.53 -7.97 19.19
CA TYR A 179 -3.82 -9.09 18.60
C TYR A 179 -2.44 -8.70 18.07
N MET A 180 -1.42 -9.48 18.43
CA MET A 180 -0.05 -9.33 17.93
C MET A 180 0.59 -10.70 17.67
N ASP A 181 1.11 -10.91 16.46
CA ASP A 181 1.94 -12.06 16.13
C ASP A 181 3.38 -11.60 15.88
N CYS A 182 4.26 -11.89 16.85
CA CYS A 182 5.67 -11.52 16.86
C CYS A 182 6.63 -12.71 16.96
N ARG A 183 6.14 -13.93 16.70
CA ARG A 183 6.96 -15.13 16.56
C ARG A 183 8.13 -14.94 15.61
N GLN A 184 9.17 -15.74 15.75
CA GLN A 184 10.38 -15.71 14.92
C GLN A 184 11.03 -14.32 14.91
N ASN A 185 11.18 -13.74 16.10
CA ASN A 185 11.97 -12.53 16.35
C ASN A 185 12.89 -12.76 17.56
N PRO A 186 14.11 -12.19 17.55
CA PRO A 186 15.05 -12.29 18.67
C PRO A 186 14.72 -11.31 19.82
N MET A 187 13.44 -11.18 20.20
CA MET A 187 13.05 -10.34 21.35
C MET A 187 13.44 -11.04 22.67
N PRO A 188 13.86 -10.28 23.71
CA PRO A 188 14.28 -10.86 24.99
C PRO A 188 13.10 -11.40 25.81
N ASP A 189 13.35 -12.44 26.62
CA ASP A 189 12.34 -13.07 27.51
C ASP A 189 11.54 -12.07 28.35
N LYS A 190 12.22 -11.03 28.86
CA LYS A 190 11.56 -9.97 29.64
C LYS A 190 10.42 -9.28 28.86
N LEU A 191 10.60 -9.04 27.57
CA LEU A 191 9.56 -8.40 26.75
C LEU A 191 8.38 -9.38 26.53
N TYR A 192 8.65 -10.68 26.41
CA TYR A 192 7.60 -11.70 26.36
C TYR A 192 6.81 -11.79 27.68
N ASP A 193 7.48 -11.68 28.82
CA ASP A 193 6.83 -11.63 30.13
C ASP A 193 5.92 -10.38 30.26
N GLU A 194 6.39 -9.23 29.78
CA GLU A 194 5.61 -7.98 29.73
C GLU A 194 4.36 -8.13 28.84
N MET A 195 4.50 -8.77 27.68
CA MET A 195 3.37 -9.10 26.80
C MET A 195 2.34 -10.00 27.49
N ASN A 196 2.80 -11.07 28.15
CA ASN A 196 1.93 -12.01 28.87
C ASN A 196 1.19 -11.38 30.06
N ALA A 197 1.79 -10.37 30.70
CA ALA A 197 1.15 -9.62 31.78
C ALA A 197 0.02 -8.70 31.28
N LYS A 198 0.00 -8.35 29.98
CA LYS A 198 -0.96 -7.41 29.40
C LYS A 198 -2.28 -8.09 29.05
N LYS A 199 -3.31 -7.82 29.87
CA LYS A 199 -4.66 -8.36 29.69
C LYS A 199 -5.36 -7.76 28.46
N GLY A 200 -6.23 -8.56 27.83
CA GLY A 200 -7.08 -8.12 26.72
C GLY A 200 -6.41 -8.14 25.35
N VAL A 201 -5.15 -8.58 25.27
CA VAL A 201 -4.40 -8.70 24.02
C VAL A 201 -3.92 -10.13 23.85
N THR A 202 -4.16 -10.70 22.68
CA THR A 202 -3.60 -12.01 22.31
C THR A 202 -2.23 -11.80 21.68
N TYR A 203 -1.18 -12.26 22.34
CA TYR A 203 0.18 -12.31 21.79
C TYR A 203 0.52 -13.72 21.33
N LEU A 204 0.96 -13.86 20.08
CA LEU A 204 1.67 -15.04 19.61
C LEU A 204 3.16 -14.68 19.56
N HIS A 205 3.95 -15.32 20.40
CA HIS A 205 5.38 -15.09 20.52
C HIS A 205 6.10 -16.40 20.85
N ASP A 206 7.41 -16.47 20.60
CA ASP A 206 8.21 -17.69 20.80
C ASP A 206 8.76 -17.81 22.24
N GLY A 207 8.09 -17.20 23.22
CA GLY A 207 8.64 -17.05 24.57
C GLY A 207 9.08 -18.37 25.19
N ASN A 208 10.13 -18.32 26.00
CA ASN A 208 10.74 -19.47 26.67
C ASN A 208 11.15 -20.61 25.72
N ALA A 209 11.88 -20.29 24.65
CA ALA A 209 12.82 -21.23 24.05
C ALA A 209 14.08 -21.37 24.93
N LYS A 210 13.92 -21.68 26.22
CA LYS A 210 14.88 -22.51 26.92
C LYS A 210 14.42 -23.93 26.59
N ASP A 211 15.05 -24.55 25.58
CA ASP A 211 14.98 -25.98 25.20
C ASP A 211 14.88 -26.15 23.67
N TRP A 212 15.95 -25.80 22.96
CA TRP A 212 16.56 -26.66 21.92
C TRP A 212 17.99 -26.19 21.60
#